data_AF-A0A354MBF0-F1
#
_entry.id   AF-A0A354MBF0-F1
#
_cell.length_a   1.000
_cell.length_b   1.000
_cell.length_c   1.000
_cell.angle_alpha   90.00
_cell.angle_beta   90.00
_cell.angle_gamma   90.00
#
_symmetry.space_group_name_H-M   'P 1'
#
loop_
_entity.id
_entity.type
_entity.pdbx_description
1 polymer ?
#
loop_
_entity_poly.entity_id
_entity_poly.type
_entity_poly.pdbx_seq_one_letter_code
_entity_poly.pdbx_strand_id
1 'polypeptide(L)'
;MSKRGIVMLKKFKEIKETYRETKKSTIMVYVILRALVIISMIRQIILGEISNAALCLLSLILFTVPFWIQEKFKITLPSVLEIIILCFIFSAEILGEINNFYIVIPYWDTILHTLNGFLAAGIGFSLVDLLNENISSIKLSPIFIVIVSFCFSMTIGVLWEFFEYGADNILKTDMQKDSIVQNISTVTLDKTKSNKAIGINNIKYTVIYSEDNEGKMNETIIPNGYLDIGINDTMKDLMVNFIGAICFSVFGYLYIINRGKYHFVNNFIARKISN
;
A
#
# COMPACT_ATOMS: atom_id res chain seq x y z
N MET A 1 -40.69 4.04 -15.16
CA MET A 1 -39.30 3.99 -14.62
C MET A 1 -38.65 5.35 -14.81
N SER A 2 -38.06 5.93 -13.76
CA SER A 2 -37.41 7.25 -13.85
C SER A 2 -36.12 7.20 -14.68
N LYS A 3 -35.74 8.32 -15.32
CA LYS A 3 -34.45 8.44 -16.06
C LYS A 3 -33.25 8.02 -15.21
N ARG A 4 -33.28 8.25 -13.89
CA ARG A 4 -32.25 7.78 -12.92
C ARG A 4 -32.18 6.25 -12.81
N GLY A 5 -33.32 5.56 -12.80
CA GLY A 5 -33.37 4.10 -12.74
C GLY A 5 -32.78 3.43 -13.99
N ILE A 6 -32.99 4.04 -15.16
CA ILE A 6 -32.44 3.55 -16.44
C ILE A 6 -30.92 3.74 -16.49
N VAL A 7 -30.41 4.89 -16.03
CA VAL A 7 -28.96 5.17 -15.97
C VAL A 7 -28.25 4.23 -14.99
N MET A 8 -28.85 3.99 -13.82
CA MET A 8 -28.34 3.01 -12.84
C MET A 8 -28.29 1.60 -13.42
N LEU A 9 -29.38 1.12 -14.03
CA LEU A 9 -29.42 -0.21 -14.65
C LEU A 9 -28.41 -0.34 -15.79
N LYS A 10 -28.18 0.74 -16.56
CA LYS A 10 -27.17 0.75 -17.63
C LYS A 10 -25.76 0.64 -17.07
N LYS A 11 -25.42 1.41 -16.02
CA LYS A 11 -24.15 1.28 -15.29
C LYS A 11 -23.96 -0.11 -14.68
N PHE A 12 -25.00 -0.68 -14.08
CA PHE A 12 -24.96 -2.05 -13.54
C PHE A 12 -24.74 -3.09 -14.65
N LYS A 13 -25.31 -2.87 -15.85
CA LYS A 13 -25.15 -3.76 -17.00
C LYS A 13 -23.75 -3.62 -17.61
N GLU A 14 -23.23 -2.41 -17.71
CA GLU A 14 -21.84 -2.12 -18.10
C GLU A 14 -20.84 -2.75 -17.11
N ILE A 15 -21.04 -2.55 -15.79
CA ILE A 15 -20.25 -3.25 -14.76
C ILE A 15 -20.31 -4.75 -14.98
N LYS A 16 -21.49 -5.33 -15.23
CA LYS A 16 -21.65 -6.78 -15.45
C LYS A 16 -21.02 -7.27 -16.76
N GLU A 17 -20.93 -6.43 -17.79
CA GLU A 17 -20.27 -6.75 -19.06
C GLU A 17 -18.75 -6.59 -18.99
N THR A 18 -18.21 -5.59 -18.27
CA THR A 18 -16.79 -5.54 -17.88
C THR A 18 -16.43 -6.76 -17.02
N TYR A 19 -17.35 -7.15 -16.13
CA TYR A 19 -17.21 -8.35 -15.30
C TYR A 19 -17.58 -9.67 -16.01
N ARG A 20 -17.84 -9.69 -17.33
CA ARG A 20 -18.08 -10.96 -18.05
C ARG A 20 -16.85 -11.87 -18.06
N GLU A 21 -15.65 -11.30 -17.97
CA GLU A 21 -14.40 -12.06 -17.84
C GLU A 21 -14.00 -12.32 -16.38
N THR A 22 -14.52 -11.55 -15.43
CA THR A 22 -14.20 -11.72 -14.00
C THR A 22 -15.01 -12.86 -13.40
N LYS A 23 -14.30 -13.82 -12.81
CA LYS A 23 -14.93 -15.02 -12.24
C LYS A 23 -15.90 -14.66 -11.11
N LYS A 24 -16.97 -15.45 -10.97
CA LYS A 24 -17.97 -15.33 -9.88
C LYS A 24 -17.33 -15.21 -8.49
N SER A 25 -16.17 -15.83 -8.29
CA SER A 25 -15.38 -15.74 -7.05
C SER A 25 -14.96 -14.31 -6.70
N THR A 26 -14.52 -13.52 -7.67
CA THR A 26 -14.06 -12.14 -7.43
C THR A 26 -15.21 -11.25 -7.01
N ILE A 27 -16.36 -11.36 -7.69
CA ILE A 27 -17.59 -10.65 -7.32
C ILE A 27 -18.04 -11.04 -5.90
N MET A 28 -17.98 -12.33 -5.59
CA MET A 28 -18.35 -12.82 -4.25
C MET A 28 -17.45 -12.23 -3.16
N VAL A 29 -16.12 -12.27 -3.34
CA VAL A 29 -15.17 -11.68 -2.40
C VAL A 29 -15.40 -10.18 -2.25
N TYR A 30 -15.57 -9.46 -3.35
CA TYR A 30 -15.88 -8.03 -3.35
C TYR A 30 -17.13 -7.71 -2.53
N VAL A 31 -18.23 -8.44 -2.74
CA VAL A 31 -19.49 -8.21 -2.01
C VAL A 31 -19.33 -8.49 -0.52
N ILE A 32 -18.65 -9.60 -0.16
CA ILE A 32 -18.42 -9.97 1.24
C ILE A 32 -17.58 -8.91 1.95
N LEU A 33 -16.41 -8.57 1.40
CA LEU A 33 -15.51 -7.58 2.02
C LEU A 33 -16.20 -6.21 2.13
N ARG A 34 -16.93 -5.80 1.09
CA ARG A 34 -17.68 -4.54 1.12
C ARG A 34 -18.76 -4.53 2.20
N ALA A 35 -19.48 -5.63 2.39
CA ALA A 35 -20.47 -5.74 3.45
C ALA A 35 -19.81 -5.64 4.84
N LEU A 36 -18.68 -6.30 5.05
CA LEU A 36 -17.92 -6.22 6.30
C LEU A 36 -17.44 -4.79 6.59
N VAL A 37 -16.92 -4.09 5.58
CA VAL A 37 -16.51 -2.68 5.74
C VAL A 37 -17.70 -1.79 6.10
N ILE A 38 -18.87 -1.97 5.47
CA ILE A 38 -20.06 -1.19 5.80
C ILE A 38 -20.51 -1.44 7.24
N ILE A 39 -20.48 -2.70 7.69
CA ILE A 39 -20.80 -3.06 9.08
C ILE A 39 -19.81 -2.39 10.04
N SER A 40 -18.50 -2.45 9.73
CA SER A 40 -17.47 -1.77 10.52
C SER A 40 -17.72 -0.27 10.57
N MET A 41 -17.98 0.37 9.44
CA MET A 41 -18.26 1.80 9.34
C MET A 41 -19.44 2.23 10.23
N ILE A 42 -20.55 1.50 10.18
CA ILE A 42 -21.73 1.76 11.03
C ILE A 42 -21.34 1.65 12.51
N ARG A 43 -20.59 0.61 12.87
CA ARG A 43 -20.09 0.44 14.25
C ARG A 43 -19.21 1.61 14.68
N GLN A 44 -18.26 2.06 13.87
CA GLN A 44 -17.37 3.18 14.21
C GLN A 44 -18.15 4.48 14.39
N ILE A 45 -19.15 4.74 13.55
CA ILE A 45 -20.04 5.90 13.69
C ILE A 45 -20.82 5.85 15.01
N ILE A 46 -21.37 4.68 15.38
CA ILE A 46 -22.09 4.49 16.66
C ILE A 46 -21.15 4.73 17.86
N LEU A 47 -19.89 4.34 17.75
CA LEU A 47 -18.87 4.56 18.79
C LEU A 47 -18.35 6.01 18.83
N GLY A 48 -18.70 6.85 17.86
CA GLY A 48 -18.17 8.22 17.75
C GLY A 48 -16.77 8.32 17.16
N GLU A 49 -16.22 7.21 16.66
CA GLU A 49 -14.87 7.11 16.09
C GLU A 49 -14.85 7.58 14.63
N ILE A 50 -14.89 8.91 14.43
CA ILE A 50 -15.01 9.50 13.09
C ILE A 50 -13.80 9.18 12.20
N SER A 51 -12.59 9.15 12.76
CA SER A 51 -11.37 8.79 12.02
C SER A 51 -11.46 7.38 11.44
N ASN A 52 -11.89 6.41 12.25
CA ASN A 52 -12.06 5.02 11.80
C ASN A 52 -13.21 4.88 10.78
N ALA A 53 -14.27 5.67 10.93
CA ALA A 53 -15.34 5.74 9.92
C ALA A 53 -14.84 6.31 8.58
N ALA A 54 -13.92 7.29 8.60
CA ALA A 54 -13.28 7.83 7.40
C ALA A 54 -12.39 6.79 6.71
N LEU A 55 -11.62 5.98 7.45
CA LEU A 55 -10.85 4.85 6.91
C LEU A 55 -11.76 3.80 6.25
N CYS A 56 -12.92 3.50 6.84
CA CYS A 56 -13.90 2.62 6.20
C CYS A 56 -14.41 3.22 4.87
N LEU A 57 -14.70 4.52 4.83
CA LEU A 57 -15.11 5.20 3.60
C LEU A 57 -14.00 5.15 2.53
N LEU A 58 -12.75 5.40 2.92
CA LEU A 58 -11.59 5.27 2.05
C LEU A 58 -11.49 3.86 1.47
N SER A 59 -11.60 2.82 2.31
CA SER A 59 -11.61 1.40 1.88
C SER A 59 -12.68 1.12 0.83
N LEU A 60 -13.91 1.63 1.01
CA LEU A 60 -15.00 1.47 0.05
C LEU A 60 -14.70 2.13 -1.30
N ILE A 61 -14.02 3.28 -1.29
CA ILE A 61 -13.56 3.97 -2.51
C ILE A 61 -12.45 3.15 -3.18
N LEU A 62 -11.45 2.70 -2.41
CA LEU A 62 -10.32 1.91 -2.90
C LEU A 62 -10.76 0.59 -3.54
N PHE A 63 -11.77 -0.08 -3.00
CA PHE A 63 -12.36 -1.28 -3.63
C PHE A 63 -12.91 -1.03 -5.04
N THR A 64 -13.19 0.21 -5.43
CA THR A 64 -13.64 0.52 -6.80
C THR A 64 -12.48 0.75 -7.77
N VAL A 65 -11.27 1.00 -7.28
CA VAL A 65 -10.10 1.35 -8.09
C VAL A 65 -9.77 0.29 -9.16
N PRO A 66 -9.74 -1.03 -8.86
CA PRO A 66 -9.46 -2.04 -9.88
C PRO A 66 -10.42 -1.99 -11.06
N PHE A 67 -11.71 -1.75 -10.81
CA PHE A 67 -12.72 -1.61 -11.86
C PHE A 67 -12.45 -0.39 -12.74
N TRP A 68 -12.20 0.77 -12.12
CA TRP A 68 -11.90 2.01 -12.85
C TRP A 68 -10.63 1.89 -13.72
N ILE A 69 -9.61 1.21 -13.22
CA ILE A 69 -8.37 0.94 -13.98
C ILE A 69 -8.68 0.07 -15.21
N GLN A 70 -9.38 -1.06 -15.02
CA GLN A 70 -9.76 -1.96 -16.12
C GLN A 70 -10.57 -1.23 -17.20
N GLU A 71 -11.56 -0.44 -16.79
CA GLU A 71 -12.40 0.32 -17.71
C GLU A 71 -11.67 1.42 -18.47
N LYS A 72 -10.81 2.18 -17.77
CA LYS A 72 -10.09 3.32 -18.34
C LYS A 72 -8.99 2.87 -19.31
N PHE A 73 -8.26 1.82 -18.96
CA PHE A 73 -7.14 1.33 -19.76
C PHE A 73 -7.52 0.20 -20.73
N LYS A 74 -8.78 -0.26 -20.69
CA LYS A 74 -9.29 -1.37 -21.52
C LYS A 74 -8.44 -2.64 -21.36
N ILE A 75 -8.12 -2.94 -20.10
CA ILE A 75 -7.38 -4.12 -19.66
C ILE A 75 -8.26 -4.99 -18.76
N THR A 76 -7.93 -6.27 -18.65
CA THR A 76 -8.48 -7.19 -17.66
C THR A 76 -7.42 -7.59 -16.66
N LEU A 77 -7.80 -7.55 -15.37
CA LEU A 77 -6.97 -8.06 -14.28
C LEU A 77 -7.30 -9.53 -14.07
N PRO A 78 -6.29 -10.39 -13.86
CA PRO A 78 -6.55 -11.76 -13.45
C PRO A 78 -7.32 -11.78 -12.13
N SER A 79 -8.29 -12.70 -12.01
CA SER A 79 -9.13 -12.80 -10.81
C SER A 79 -8.34 -12.98 -9.51
N VAL A 80 -7.18 -13.63 -9.57
CA VAL A 80 -6.28 -13.82 -8.43
C VAL A 80 -5.72 -12.47 -7.98
N LEU A 81 -5.15 -11.68 -8.89
CA LEU A 81 -4.63 -10.35 -8.61
C LEU A 81 -5.72 -9.44 -8.02
N GLU A 82 -6.92 -9.42 -8.61
CA GLU A 82 -8.02 -8.58 -8.11
C GLU A 82 -8.44 -8.99 -6.69
N ILE A 83 -8.56 -10.30 -6.41
CA ILE A 83 -8.87 -10.79 -5.06
C ILE A 83 -7.78 -10.40 -4.07
N ILE A 84 -6.50 -10.55 -4.43
CA ILE A 84 -5.39 -10.19 -3.56
C ILE A 84 -5.42 -8.69 -3.25
N ILE A 85 -5.67 -7.83 -4.24
CA ILE A 85 -5.77 -6.37 -4.02
C ILE A 85 -6.93 -6.04 -3.05
N LEU A 86 -8.09 -6.67 -3.22
CA LEU A 86 -9.23 -6.44 -2.32
C LEU A 86 -8.93 -6.91 -0.89
N CYS A 87 -8.32 -8.10 -0.74
CA CYS A 87 -7.89 -8.61 0.56
C CYS A 87 -6.79 -7.75 1.18
N PHE A 88 -5.86 -7.22 0.38
CA PHE A 88 -4.80 -6.32 0.82
C PHE A 88 -5.38 -5.04 1.41
N ILE A 89 -6.26 -4.34 0.67
CA ILE A 89 -6.91 -3.11 1.15
C ILE A 89 -7.67 -3.38 2.46
N PHE A 90 -8.44 -4.48 2.53
CA PHE A 90 -9.14 -4.84 3.76
C PHE A 90 -8.18 -5.13 4.92
N SER A 91 -7.05 -5.78 4.64
CA SER A 91 -6.05 -6.15 5.65
C SER A 91 -5.30 -4.93 6.18
N ALA A 92 -4.97 -3.97 5.32
CA ALA A 92 -4.29 -2.75 5.72
C ALA A 92 -5.20 -1.83 6.53
N GLU A 93 -6.37 -1.49 5.98
CA GLU A 93 -7.23 -0.44 6.54
C GLU A 93 -8.12 -0.93 7.69
N ILE A 94 -8.74 -2.10 7.54
CA ILE A 94 -9.71 -2.59 8.53
C ILE A 94 -9.01 -3.40 9.59
N LEU A 95 -8.26 -4.42 9.18
CA LEU A 95 -7.58 -5.28 10.14
C LEU A 95 -6.37 -4.59 10.78
N GLY A 96 -5.56 -3.90 9.97
CA GLY A 96 -4.39 -3.16 10.41
C GLY A 96 -4.74 -2.00 11.34
N GLU A 97 -5.39 -0.97 10.80
CA GLU A 97 -5.70 0.25 11.58
C GLU A 97 -6.83 0.04 12.59
N ILE A 98 -8.03 -0.35 12.14
CA ILE A 98 -9.21 -0.37 13.03
C ILE A 98 -9.15 -1.50 14.07
N ASN A 99 -8.57 -2.66 13.72
CA ASN A 99 -8.42 -3.79 14.63
C ASN A 99 -7.02 -3.90 15.26
N ASN A 100 -6.13 -2.93 15.01
CA ASN A 100 -4.79 -2.83 15.60
C ASN A 100 -3.82 -3.98 15.25
N PHE A 101 -3.98 -4.63 14.09
CA PHE A 101 -3.10 -5.75 13.74
C PHE A 101 -1.65 -5.32 13.50
N TYR A 102 -1.40 -4.05 13.17
CA TYR A 102 -0.05 -3.49 13.10
C TYR A 102 0.72 -3.59 14.42
N ILE A 103 0.01 -3.57 15.56
CA ILE A 103 0.61 -3.65 16.89
C ILE A 103 0.55 -5.09 17.41
N VAL A 104 -0.57 -5.78 17.21
CA VAL A 104 -0.86 -7.06 17.86
C VAL A 104 -0.24 -8.25 17.13
N ILE A 105 -0.15 -8.21 15.80
CA ILE A 105 0.32 -9.34 14.99
C ILE A 105 1.75 -9.05 14.51
N PRO A 106 2.75 -9.83 14.95
CA PRO A 106 4.12 -9.66 14.47
C PRO A 106 4.20 -9.76 12.96
N TYR A 107 5.00 -8.87 12.35
CA TYR A 107 5.27 -8.81 10.92
C TYR A 107 4.05 -8.52 10.02
N TRP A 108 2.88 -8.16 10.58
CA TRP A 108 1.69 -7.84 9.79
C TRP A 108 1.99 -6.78 8.73
N ASP A 109 2.53 -5.67 9.21
CA ASP A 109 3.01 -4.56 8.42
C ASP A 109 4.03 -5.00 7.35
N THR A 110 5.09 -5.69 7.77
CA THR A 110 6.15 -6.20 6.89
C THR A 110 5.61 -7.08 5.76
N ILE A 111 4.63 -7.94 6.04
CA ILE A 111 3.99 -8.80 5.03
C ILE A 111 3.23 -7.95 4.02
N LEU A 112 2.48 -6.95 4.48
CA LEU A 112 1.73 -6.05 3.60
C LEU A 112 2.68 -5.25 2.71
N HIS A 113 3.73 -4.62 3.25
CA HIS A 113 4.68 -3.87 2.42
C HIS A 113 5.45 -4.77 1.44
N THR A 114 5.83 -5.98 1.85
CA THR A 114 6.43 -6.95 0.90
C THR A 114 5.47 -7.30 -0.23
N LEU A 115 4.20 -7.55 0.10
CA LEU A 115 3.17 -7.87 -0.89
C LEU A 115 2.90 -6.67 -1.81
N ASN A 116 2.86 -5.45 -1.27
CA ASN A 116 2.68 -4.23 -2.04
C ASN A 116 3.80 -4.05 -3.07
N GLY A 117 5.07 -4.20 -2.67
CA GLY A 117 6.19 -4.17 -3.59
C GLY A 117 6.10 -5.24 -4.69
N PHE A 118 5.66 -6.46 -4.35
CA PHE A 118 5.46 -7.51 -5.35
C PHE A 118 4.34 -7.17 -6.35
N LEU A 119 3.17 -6.73 -5.85
CA LEU A 119 2.01 -6.43 -6.68
C LEU A 119 2.21 -5.18 -7.56
N ALA A 120 2.79 -4.12 -7.00
CA ALA A 120 3.08 -2.90 -7.74
C ALA A 120 4.09 -3.14 -8.87
N ALA A 121 5.11 -3.98 -8.64
CA ALA A 121 6.00 -4.43 -9.70
C ALA A 121 5.26 -5.22 -10.79
N GLY A 122 4.28 -6.06 -10.43
CA GLY A 122 3.44 -6.77 -11.39
C GLY A 122 2.53 -5.88 -12.23
N ILE A 123 1.97 -4.84 -11.62
CA ILE A 123 1.20 -3.82 -12.34
C ILE A 123 2.13 -3.03 -13.27
N GLY A 124 3.28 -2.57 -12.79
CA GLY A 124 4.28 -1.88 -13.61
C GLY A 124 4.74 -2.71 -14.80
N PHE A 125 5.00 -4.00 -14.57
CA PHE A 125 5.31 -4.97 -15.62
C PHE A 125 4.20 -5.06 -16.65
N SER A 126 2.95 -5.21 -16.20
CA SER A 126 1.80 -5.31 -17.10
C SER A 126 1.67 -4.09 -18.00
N LEU A 127 1.85 -2.89 -17.46
CA LEU A 127 1.78 -1.65 -18.22
C LEU A 127 2.84 -1.61 -19.33
N VAL A 128 4.09 -1.94 -19.00
CA VAL A 128 5.20 -1.88 -19.96
C VAL A 128 5.11 -3.02 -20.99
N ASP A 129 4.75 -4.24 -20.57
CA ASP A 129 4.60 -5.38 -21.47
C ASP A 129 3.43 -5.16 -22.45
N LEU A 130 2.30 -4.62 -21.98
CA LEU A 130 1.19 -4.26 -22.86
C LEU A 130 1.58 -3.18 -23.88
N LEU A 131 2.36 -2.16 -23.49
CA LEU A 131 2.88 -1.17 -24.44
C LEU A 131 3.79 -1.82 -25.48
N ASN A 132 4.69 -2.70 -25.04
CA ASN A 132 5.63 -3.41 -25.89
C ASN A 132 4.96 -4.38 -26.88
N GLU A 133 3.88 -5.05 -26.49
CA GLU A 133 3.14 -5.97 -27.35
C GLU A 133 2.21 -5.27 -28.34
N ASN A 134 1.65 -4.11 -27.97
CA ASN A 134 0.61 -3.45 -28.77
C ASN A 134 1.13 -2.34 -29.68
N ILE A 135 2.37 -1.88 -29.49
CA ILE A 135 2.97 -0.81 -30.30
C ILE A 135 4.13 -1.39 -31.09
N SER A 136 3.92 -1.60 -32.40
CA SER A 136 4.89 -2.26 -33.28
C SER A 136 6.24 -1.54 -33.40
N SER A 137 6.27 -0.22 -33.17
CA SER A 137 7.49 0.59 -33.15
C SER A 137 8.30 0.46 -31.85
N ILE A 138 7.75 -0.17 -30.81
CA ILE A 138 8.39 -0.37 -29.52
C ILE A 138 8.83 -1.83 -29.42
N LYS A 139 10.13 -2.05 -29.21
CA LYS A 139 10.70 -3.37 -28.90
C LYS A 139 11.71 -3.22 -27.78
N LEU A 140 11.25 -3.47 -26.56
CA LEU A 140 12.03 -3.36 -25.35
C LEU A 140 12.76 -4.68 -25.06
N SER A 141 13.96 -4.56 -24.50
CA SER A 141 14.67 -5.74 -23.99
C SER A 141 13.98 -6.24 -22.71
N PRO A 142 14.03 -7.56 -22.42
CA PRO A 142 13.42 -8.11 -21.20
C PRO A 142 13.93 -7.44 -19.92
N ILE A 143 15.23 -7.12 -19.88
CA ILE A 143 15.86 -6.46 -18.74
C ILE A 143 15.33 -5.04 -18.53
N PHE A 144 15.06 -4.30 -19.62
CA PHE A 144 14.51 -2.96 -19.53
C PHE A 144 13.09 -2.98 -18.95
N ILE A 145 12.25 -3.93 -19.39
CA ILE A 145 10.88 -4.08 -18.89
C ILE A 145 10.88 -4.28 -17.37
N VAL A 146 11.73 -5.17 -16.86
CA VAL A 146 11.77 -5.45 -15.41
C VAL A 146 12.37 -4.32 -14.58
N ILE A 147 13.38 -3.59 -15.10
CA ILE A 147 13.91 -2.41 -14.42
C ILE A 147 12.83 -1.33 -14.29
N VAL A 148 12.08 -1.05 -15.36
CA VAL A 148 10.99 -0.06 -15.30
C VAL A 148 9.90 -0.52 -14.33
N SER A 149 9.57 -1.81 -14.31
CA SER A 149 8.60 -2.40 -13.39
C SER A 149 9.02 -2.24 -11.92
N PHE A 150 10.29 -2.52 -11.64
CA PHE A 150 10.89 -2.33 -10.33
C PHE A 150 10.86 -0.85 -9.90
N CYS A 151 11.27 0.08 -10.78
CA CYS A 151 11.24 1.52 -10.48
C CYS A 151 9.81 2.02 -10.25
N PHE A 152 8.85 1.53 -11.03
CA PHE A 152 7.43 1.84 -10.84
C PHE A 152 6.98 1.39 -9.44
N SER A 153 7.32 0.16 -9.04
CA SER A 153 7.00 -0.37 -7.72
C SER A 153 7.58 0.48 -6.59
N MET A 154 8.88 0.81 -6.67
CA MET A 154 9.53 1.63 -5.64
C MET A 154 8.94 3.03 -5.58
N THR A 155 8.52 3.59 -6.72
CA THR A 155 7.83 4.89 -6.75
C THR A 155 6.52 4.83 -5.99
N ILE A 156 5.72 3.77 -6.15
CA ILE A 156 4.48 3.60 -5.37
C ILE A 156 4.78 3.50 -3.88
N GLY A 157 5.80 2.74 -3.48
CA GLY A 157 6.25 2.66 -2.09
C GLY A 157 6.60 4.05 -1.51
N VAL A 158 7.45 4.81 -2.19
CA VAL A 158 7.84 6.17 -1.75
C VAL A 158 6.64 7.12 -1.66
N LEU A 159 5.69 7.05 -2.61
CA LEU A 159 4.49 7.87 -2.57
C LEU A 159 3.60 7.54 -1.36
N TRP A 160 3.60 6.29 -0.91
CA TRP A 160 2.89 5.87 0.29
C TRP A 160 3.56 6.45 1.55
N GLU A 161 4.89 6.34 1.67
CA GLU A 161 5.63 6.95 2.81
C GLU A 161 5.43 8.46 2.88
N PHE A 162 5.34 9.15 1.73
CA PHE A 162 5.02 10.58 1.71
C PHE A 162 3.60 10.88 2.19
N PHE A 163 2.66 9.98 1.93
CA PHE A 163 1.30 10.10 2.42
C PHE A 163 1.25 9.92 3.94
N GLU A 164 1.93 8.90 4.48
CA GLU A 164 2.00 8.62 5.91
C GLU A 164 2.63 9.79 6.68
N TYR A 165 3.82 10.22 6.26
CA TYR A 165 4.47 11.40 6.83
C TYR A 165 3.60 12.65 6.75
N GLY A 166 2.90 12.83 5.62
CA GLY A 166 1.96 13.94 5.44
C GLY A 166 0.79 13.88 6.42
N ALA A 167 0.21 12.70 6.63
CA ALA A 167 -0.87 12.47 7.57
C ALA A 167 -0.41 12.74 9.01
N ASP A 168 0.74 12.20 9.41
CA ASP A 168 1.27 12.35 10.77
C ASP A 168 1.59 13.81 11.09
N ASN A 169 2.16 14.52 10.12
CA ASN A 169 2.48 15.93 10.32
C ASN A 169 1.25 16.86 10.31
N ILE A 170 0.26 16.61 9.44
CA ILE A 170 -0.89 17.51 9.23
C ILE A 170 -2.08 17.13 10.11
N LEU A 171 -2.44 15.85 10.13
CA LEU A 171 -3.61 15.32 10.82
C LEU A 171 -3.29 14.81 12.23
N LYS A 172 -2.01 14.77 12.61
CA LYS A 172 -1.54 14.27 13.91
C LYS A 172 -1.92 12.80 14.15
N THR A 173 -1.87 12.01 13.08
CA THR A 173 -1.96 10.56 13.12
C THR A 173 -0.61 9.95 13.52
N ASP A 174 -0.58 8.63 13.61
CA ASP A 174 0.61 7.80 13.88
C ASP A 174 0.63 6.65 12.85
N MET A 175 0.79 7.01 11.57
CA MET A 175 0.89 6.06 10.47
C MET A 175 2.28 5.44 10.44
N GLN A 176 3.34 6.24 10.54
CA GLN A 176 4.71 5.76 10.68
C GLN A 176 4.96 5.30 12.12
N LYS A 177 5.05 4.00 12.36
CA LYS A 177 5.01 3.44 13.72
C LYS A 177 6.28 3.71 14.51
N ASP A 178 6.08 4.07 15.77
CA ASP A 178 7.14 4.35 16.73
C ASP A 178 8.05 3.14 17.01
N SER A 179 9.35 3.40 17.21
CA SER A 179 10.31 2.41 17.68
C SER A 179 11.26 2.96 18.76
N ILE A 180 11.62 2.12 19.73
CA ILE A 180 12.61 2.48 20.75
C ILE A 180 14.01 2.09 20.29
N VAL A 181 14.90 3.08 20.15
CA VAL A 181 16.31 2.86 19.82
C VAL A 181 17.23 3.20 20.98
N GLN A 182 18.25 2.37 21.18
CA GLN A 182 19.22 2.55 22.27
C GLN A 182 20.49 3.26 21.84
N ASN A 183 20.69 3.42 20.52
CA ASN A 183 21.89 4.01 19.96
C ASN A 183 21.49 4.95 18.83
N ILE A 184 21.98 6.19 18.87
CA ILE A 184 21.79 7.17 17.81
C ILE A 184 23.13 7.79 17.44
N SER A 185 23.26 8.27 16.21
CA SER A 185 24.42 9.03 15.75
C SER A 185 23.94 10.31 15.08
N THR A 186 24.45 11.45 15.52
CA THR A 186 24.03 12.76 15.02
C THR A 186 25.20 13.72 14.88
N VAL A 187 25.18 14.54 13.84
CA VAL A 187 26.14 15.62 13.63
C VAL A 187 25.82 16.86 14.46
N THR A 188 24.57 16.99 14.95
CA THR A 188 24.11 18.17 15.70
C THR A 188 24.88 18.39 17.00
N LEU A 189 25.41 17.31 17.60
CA LEU A 189 26.18 17.39 18.84
C LEU A 189 27.64 17.79 18.61
N ASP A 190 28.10 17.85 17.35
CA ASP A 190 29.45 18.29 17.04
C ASP A 190 29.59 19.81 17.23
N LYS A 191 30.11 20.18 18.40
CA LYS A 191 30.39 21.57 18.78
C LYS A 191 31.36 22.28 17.82
N THR A 192 32.18 21.53 17.08
CA THR A 192 33.16 22.09 16.14
C THR A 192 32.56 22.40 14.77
N LYS A 193 31.34 21.91 14.49
CA LYS A 193 30.68 22.00 13.17
C LYS A 193 31.52 21.42 12.03
N SER A 194 32.29 20.36 12.31
CA SER A 194 33.16 19.67 11.34
C SER A 194 32.47 18.55 10.56
N ASN A 195 31.15 18.39 10.74
CA ASN A 195 30.34 17.31 10.17
C ASN A 195 30.73 15.90 10.67
N LYS A 196 31.29 15.83 11.89
CA LYS A 196 31.60 14.55 12.55
C LYS A 196 30.36 14.02 13.27
N ALA A 197 29.90 12.82 12.94
CA ALA A 197 28.82 12.17 13.66
C ALA A 197 29.28 11.79 15.08
N ILE A 198 28.50 12.19 16.09
CA ILE A 198 28.70 11.82 17.50
C ILE A 198 27.62 10.81 17.87
N GLY A 199 28.06 9.65 18.37
CA GLY A 199 27.18 8.58 18.83
C GLY A 199 26.78 8.76 20.30
N ILE A 200 25.50 8.56 20.61
CA ILE A 200 25.01 8.28 21.95
C ILE A 200 24.61 6.82 21.98
N ASN A 201 25.23 6.04 22.86
CA ASN A 201 24.99 4.59 22.98
C ASN A 201 24.38 4.25 24.34
N ASN A 202 23.70 3.11 24.41
CA ASN A 202 23.08 2.57 25.64
C ASN A 202 22.10 3.55 26.32
N ILE A 203 21.30 4.27 25.53
CA ILE A 203 20.27 5.19 26.03
C ILE A 203 19.32 4.43 26.94
N LYS A 204 19.16 4.90 28.19
CA LYS A 204 18.33 4.24 29.21
C LYS A 204 16.89 4.74 29.20
N TYR A 205 16.71 6.04 29.02
CA TYR A 205 15.42 6.70 28.92
C TYR A 205 15.61 8.06 28.26
N THR A 206 14.52 8.63 27.75
CA THR A 206 14.45 10.00 27.23
C THR A 206 13.41 10.78 28.01
N VAL A 207 13.69 12.04 28.33
CA VAL A 207 12.73 12.93 29.01
C VAL A 207 12.32 14.03 28.04
N ILE A 208 11.02 14.19 27.85
CA ILE A 208 10.42 15.22 27.00
C ILE A 208 9.69 16.20 27.92
N TYR A 209 10.07 17.46 27.86
CA TYR A 209 9.32 18.55 28.51
C TYR A 209 8.41 19.20 27.47
N SER A 210 7.12 19.28 27.77
CA SER A 210 6.12 19.95 26.93
C SER A 210 5.33 20.97 27.73
N GLU A 211 4.85 22.02 27.09
CA GLU A 211 4.01 23.05 27.71
C GLU A 211 2.58 22.88 27.19
N ASP A 212 1.59 22.84 28.09
CA ASP A 212 0.19 22.80 27.70
C ASP A 212 -0.36 24.21 27.38
N ASN A 213 -1.61 24.28 26.90
CA ASN A 213 -2.26 25.53 26.50
C ASN A 213 -2.43 26.53 27.66
N GLU A 214 -2.24 26.10 28.92
CA GLU A 214 -2.34 26.93 30.12
C GLU A 214 -0.96 27.38 30.62
N GLY A 215 0.12 27.04 29.90
CA GLY A 215 1.50 27.39 30.25
C GLY A 215 2.12 26.48 31.32
N LYS A 216 1.48 25.35 31.62
CA LYS A 216 2.02 24.40 32.59
C LYS A 216 2.96 23.41 31.90
N MET A 217 4.14 23.25 32.50
CA MET A 217 5.15 22.29 32.05
C MET A 217 4.74 20.87 32.46
N ASN A 218 4.74 19.98 31.49
CA ASN A 218 4.52 18.55 31.62
C ASN A 218 5.80 17.80 31.27
N GLU A 219 6.04 16.70 31.99
CA GLU A 219 7.21 15.84 31.80
C GLU A 219 6.74 14.46 31.35
N THR A 220 7.24 13.99 30.21
CA THR A 220 6.98 12.66 29.67
C THR A 220 8.28 11.88 29.63
N ILE A 221 8.32 10.73 30.32
CA ILE A 221 9.48 9.84 30.36
C ILE A 221 9.23 8.68 29.40
N ILE A 222 10.11 8.53 28.41
CA ILE A 222 10.16 7.36 27.53
C ILE A 222 11.20 6.38 28.06
N PRO A 223 10.80 5.21 28.57
CA PRO A 223 11.74 4.23 29.09
C PRO A 223 12.47 3.49 27.97
N ASN A 224 13.61 2.89 28.31
CA ASN A 224 14.37 1.93 27.49
C ASN A 224 15.03 2.46 26.22
N GLY A 225 15.00 3.77 25.96
CA GLY A 225 15.75 4.36 24.84
C GLY A 225 15.24 5.74 24.40
N TYR A 226 15.53 6.06 23.14
CA TYR A 226 15.01 7.19 22.39
C TYR A 226 13.81 6.73 21.54
N LEU A 227 12.76 7.55 21.50
CA LEU A 227 11.58 7.31 20.68
C LEU A 227 11.84 7.81 19.26
N ASP A 228 12.03 6.88 18.33
CA ASP A 228 12.09 7.16 16.90
C ASP A 228 10.67 7.11 16.32
N ILE A 229 10.18 8.27 15.89
CA ILE A 229 8.79 8.48 15.47
C ILE A 229 8.53 8.14 13.99
N GLY A 230 9.27 7.18 13.43
CA GLY A 230 8.96 6.65 12.10
C GLY A 230 10.10 6.54 11.09
N ILE A 231 11.33 6.98 11.39
CA ILE A 231 12.47 6.81 10.45
C ILE A 231 12.74 5.32 10.22
N ASN A 232 12.80 4.55 11.31
CA ASN A 232 13.05 3.13 11.21
C ASN A 232 11.92 2.38 10.51
N ASP A 233 10.68 2.81 10.72
CA ASP A 233 9.51 2.20 10.11
C ASP A 233 9.51 2.42 8.61
N THR A 234 9.56 3.68 8.17
CA THR A 234 9.63 4.03 6.75
C THR A 234 10.80 3.34 6.03
N MET A 235 11.98 3.31 6.65
CA MET A 235 13.13 2.65 6.03
C MET A 235 12.94 1.14 5.93
N LYS A 236 12.40 0.50 6.96
CA LYS A 236 12.06 -0.93 6.94
C LYS A 236 11.04 -1.23 5.85
N ASP A 237 10.05 -0.37 5.71
CA ASP A 237 8.92 -0.56 4.80
C ASP A 237 9.33 -0.42 3.35
N LEU A 238 10.17 0.59 3.04
CA LEU A 238 10.82 0.70 1.74
C LEU A 238 11.76 -0.48 1.44
N MET A 239 12.47 -1.01 2.44
CA MET A 239 13.33 -2.18 2.26
C MET A 239 12.55 -3.45 1.93
N VAL A 240 11.41 -3.69 2.58
CA VAL A 240 10.62 -4.89 2.34
C VAL A 240 9.77 -4.76 1.06
N ASN A 241 9.32 -3.55 0.72
CA ASN A 241 8.81 -3.21 -0.62
C ASN A 241 9.85 -3.55 -1.70
N PHE A 242 11.11 -3.15 -1.50
CA PHE A 242 12.21 -3.43 -2.42
C PHE A 242 12.42 -4.94 -2.63
N ILE A 243 12.37 -5.75 -1.56
CA ILE A 243 12.45 -7.21 -1.65
C ILE A 243 11.30 -7.77 -2.51
N GLY A 244 10.06 -7.35 -2.22
CA GLY A 244 8.89 -7.76 -3.00
C GLY A 244 9.02 -7.42 -4.49
N ALA A 245 9.48 -6.21 -4.79
CA ALA A 245 9.68 -5.72 -6.16
C ALA A 245 10.77 -6.52 -6.91
N ILE A 246 11.87 -6.86 -6.24
CA ILE A 246 12.91 -7.74 -6.81
C ILE A 246 12.34 -9.13 -7.10
N CYS A 247 11.61 -9.71 -6.13
CA CYS A 247 11.02 -11.03 -6.30
C CYS A 247 10.13 -11.08 -7.55
N PHE A 248 9.22 -10.10 -7.72
CA PHE A 248 8.42 -10.03 -8.93
C PHE A 248 9.29 -9.84 -10.17
N SER A 249 10.25 -8.91 -10.15
CA SER A 249 11.10 -8.60 -11.30
C SER A 249 11.88 -9.82 -11.81
N VAL A 250 12.37 -10.67 -10.91
CA VAL A 250 13.00 -11.96 -11.28
C VAL A 250 12.00 -12.86 -12.00
N PHE A 251 10.80 -13.03 -11.45
CA PHE A 251 9.78 -13.87 -12.09
C PHE A 251 9.28 -13.30 -13.42
N GLY A 252 9.12 -11.98 -13.52
CA GLY A 252 8.77 -11.28 -14.75
C GLY A 252 9.84 -11.44 -15.83
N TYR A 253 11.12 -11.35 -15.46
CA TYR A 253 12.23 -11.59 -16.38
C TYR A 253 12.20 -13.03 -16.92
N LEU A 254 12.08 -14.01 -16.00
CA LEU A 254 11.98 -15.43 -16.34
C LEU A 254 10.77 -15.74 -17.23
N TYR A 255 9.65 -15.06 -17.00
CA TYR A 255 8.45 -15.14 -17.83
C TYR A 255 8.69 -14.64 -19.25
N ILE A 256 9.34 -13.48 -19.45
CA ILE A 256 9.60 -12.95 -20.80
C ILE A 256 10.52 -13.87 -21.59
N ILE A 257 11.62 -14.33 -20.98
CA ILE A 257 12.60 -15.18 -21.70
C ILE A 257 12.03 -16.58 -21.99
N ASN A 258 11.06 -17.04 -21.19
CA ASN A 258 10.52 -18.40 -21.30
C ASN A 258 9.03 -18.44 -20.97
N ARG A 259 8.22 -17.82 -21.84
CA ARG A 259 6.76 -17.65 -21.66
C ARG A 259 5.98 -18.96 -21.46
N GLY A 260 6.57 -20.11 -21.85
CA GLY A 260 5.99 -21.44 -21.68
C GLY A 260 6.22 -22.11 -20.32
N LYS A 261 7.14 -21.62 -19.47
CA LYS A 261 7.47 -22.30 -18.20
C LYS A 261 6.91 -21.61 -16.96
N TYR A 262 6.82 -20.28 -16.97
CA TYR A 262 6.44 -19.47 -15.80
C TYR A 262 4.99 -18.99 -15.88
N HIS A 263 4.06 -19.89 -16.17
CA HIS A 263 2.65 -19.55 -16.36
C HIS A 263 1.96 -18.96 -15.13
N PHE A 264 2.49 -19.18 -13.92
CA PHE A 264 1.89 -18.62 -12.71
C PHE A 264 1.90 -17.08 -12.71
N VAL A 265 2.88 -16.45 -13.39
CA VAL A 265 3.01 -14.99 -13.48
C VAL A 265 1.80 -14.38 -14.22
N ASN A 266 1.13 -15.17 -15.07
CA ASN A 266 -0.15 -14.77 -15.69
C ASN A 266 -1.26 -14.44 -14.68
N ASN A 267 -1.18 -14.94 -13.45
CA ASN A 267 -2.15 -14.61 -12.39
C ASN A 267 -1.92 -13.21 -11.81
N PHE A 268 -0.82 -12.54 -12.18
CA PHE A 268 -0.39 -11.25 -11.67
C PHE A 268 -0.11 -10.22 -12.77
N ILE A 269 -0.32 -10.60 -14.04
CA ILE A 269 -0.12 -9.71 -15.20
C ILE A 269 -1.48 -9.39 -15.83
N ALA A 270 -1.76 -8.10 -16.02
CA ALA A 270 -2.94 -7.62 -16.73
C ALA A 270 -2.85 -7.90 -18.23
N ARG A 271 -3.99 -8.14 -18.87
CA ARG A 271 -4.09 -8.42 -20.30
C ARG A 271 -4.99 -7.40 -20.98
N LYS A 272 -4.83 -7.23 -22.28
CA LYS A 272 -5.77 -6.41 -23.05
C LYS A 272 -7.11 -7.13 -23.17
N ILE A 273 -8.21 -6.38 -23.11
CA ILE A 273 -9.53 -6.93 -23.42
C ILE A 273 -9.51 -7.43 -24.87
N SER A 274 -9.83 -8.71 -25.08
CA SER A 274 -10.07 -9.26 -26.41
C SER A 274 -11.37 -8.66 -26.94
N ASN A 275 -11.29 -7.92 -28.05
CA ASN A 275 -12.48 -7.62 -28.85
C ASN A 275 -13.00 -8.89 -29.54
#